data_AF-A0A3D5J958-F1
#
_entry.id   AF-A0A3D5J958-F1
#
_cell.length_a   1.000
_cell.length_b   1.000
_cell.length_c   1.000
_cell.angle_alpha   90.00
_cell.angle_beta   90.00
_cell.angle_gamma   90.00
#
_symmetry.space_group_name_H-M   'P 1'
#
loop_
_entity.id
_entity.type
_entity.pdbx_description
1 polymer ?
#
loop_
_entity_poly.entity_id
_entity_poly.type
_entity_poly.pdbx_seq_one_letter_code
_entity_poly.pdbx_strand_id
1 'polypeptide(L)'
;MIEKTHITTGVYWVAFPKAQLRILCGCPADSVKHLMKKGLIQWVEKNGVTYETGPNAILLSDLSLQNGHFANLAEFPVLQMLYRQGIIIPKHPNNTGDKPILIGQEEIVRSQMNYIYRGNYGLISQQEIEAAGISPNIADEMMRLKLRFAFGSIRPTEDLLEDCVVRDQAIEIR
;
A
#
# COMPACT_ATOMS: atom_id res chain seq x y z
N MET A 1 10.84 -5.25 -23.20
CA MET A 1 11.77 -6.14 -22.49
C MET A 1 11.37 -6.13 -21.04
N ILE A 2 11.39 -7.28 -20.36
CA ILE A 2 11.12 -7.36 -18.91
C ILE A 2 12.43 -7.05 -18.20
N GLU A 3 12.38 -6.18 -17.20
CA GLU A 3 13.54 -5.83 -16.39
C GLU A 3 13.39 -6.48 -15.01
N LYS A 4 14.42 -7.19 -14.54
CA LYS A 4 14.43 -7.83 -13.22
C LYS A 4 15.69 -7.42 -12.46
N THR A 5 15.50 -6.85 -11.28
CA THR A 5 16.59 -6.38 -10.42
C THR A 5 16.47 -7.01 -9.03
N HIS A 6 17.54 -7.68 -8.58
CA HIS A 6 17.63 -8.15 -7.20
C HIS A 6 17.88 -6.98 -6.25
N ILE A 7 17.06 -6.85 -5.22
CA ILE A 7 17.12 -5.74 -4.25
C ILE A 7 17.88 -6.17 -3.01
N THR A 8 17.35 -7.20 -2.35
CA THR A 8 17.90 -7.85 -1.16
C THR A 8 17.32 -9.26 -1.07
N THR A 9 17.75 -10.05 -0.10
CA THR A 9 17.26 -11.42 0.12
C THR A 9 15.72 -11.46 0.14
N GLY A 10 15.13 -12.25 -0.75
CA GLY A 10 13.67 -12.40 -0.88
C GLY A 10 12.95 -11.22 -1.52
N VAL A 11 13.66 -10.19 -1.99
CA VAL A 11 13.06 -8.99 -2.60
C VAL A 11 13.61 -8.75 -4.00
N TYR A 12 12.71 -8.72 -4.97
CA TYR A 12 13.02 -8.40 -6.35
C TYR A 12 12.16 -7.23 -6.83
N TRP A 13 12.69 -6.51 -7.79
CA TRP A 13 11.97 -5.55 -8.59
C TRP A 13 11.79 -6.10 -9.98
N VAL A 14 10.56 -6.04 -10.51
CA VAL A 14 10.26 -6.45 -11.89
C VAL A 14 9.52 -5.32 -12.59
N ALA A 15 10.04 -4.83 -13.71
CA ALA A 15 9.41 -3.79 -14.51
C ALA A 15 9.04 -4.25 -15.91
N PHE A 16 7.90 -3.77 -16.37
CA PHE A 16 7.33 -3.96 -17.69
C PHE A 16 7.11 -2.57 -18.31
N PRO A 17 8.14 -1.94 -18.91
CA PRO A 17 8.06 -0.53 -19.34
C PRO A 17 6.90 -0.24 -20.29
N LYS A 18 6.58 -1.18 -21.20
CA LYS A 18 5.47 -1.04 -22.15
C LYS A 18 4.09 -0.94 -21.47
N ALA A 19 3.91 -1.62 -20.35
CA ALA A 19 2.68 -1.60 -19.55
C ALA A 19 2.75 -0.56 -18.41
N GLN A 20 3.86 0.17 -18.29
CA GLN A 20 4.15 1.07 -17.17
C GLN A 20 4.01 0.42 -15.78
N LEU A 21 4.17 -0.91 -15.70
CA LEU A 21 4.04 -1.70 -14.48
C LEU A 21 5.42 -1.92 -13.83
N ARG A 22 5.52 -1.66 -12.53
CA ARG A 22 6.74 -1.79 -11.72
C ARG A 22 6.35 -2.49 -10.42
N ILE A 23 6.68 -3.77 -10.34
CA ILE A 23 6.28 -4.67 -9.26
C ILE A 23 7.42 -4.78 -8.25
N LEU A 24 7.12 -4.49 -6.99
CA LEU A 24 7.93 -4.87 -5.84
C LEU A 24 7.53 -6.29 -5.41
N CYS A 25 8.37 -7.28 -5.71
CA CYS A 25 8.17 -8.66 -5.28
C CYS A 25 8.77 -8.86 -3.90
N GLY A 26 7.91 -9.01 -2.90
CA GLY A 26 8.26 -9.04 -1.47
C GLY A 26 8.41 -7.63 -0.88
N CYS A 27 7.79 -7.38 0.27
CA CYS A 27 7.84 -6.09 0.95
C CYS A 27 8.14 -6.23 2.45
N PRO A 28 9.30 -6.81 2.84
CA PRO A 28 9.71 -6.80 4.24
C PRO A 28 10.02 -5.36 4.70
N ALA A 29 10.30 -5.23 6.00
CA ALA A 29 10.77 -3.98 6.59
C ALA A 29 11.92 -3.36 5.76
N ASP A 30 11.95 -2.04 5.70
CA ASP A 30 12.97 -1.26 4.99
C ASP A 30 13.07 -1.47 3.46
N SER A 31 12.12 -2.16 2.83
CA SER A 31 12.06 -2.34 1.37
C SER A 31 12.18 -1.01 0.60
N VAL A 32 11.49 0.05 1.06
CA VAL A 32 11.61 1.41 0.48
C VAL A 32 13.04 1.95 0.54
N LYS A 33 13.73 1.80 1.68
CA LYS A 33 15.12 2.26 1.83
C LYS A 33 16.07 1.49 0.91
N HIS A 34 15.85 0.19 0.75
CA HIS A 34 16.62 -0.63 -0.18
C HIS A 34 16.40 -0.20 -1.64
N LEU A 35 15.17 0.10 -2.04
CA LEU A 35 14.86 0.62 -3.37
C LEU A 35 15.53 1.98 -3.62
N MET A 36 15.53 2.89 -2.64
CA MET A 36 16.26 4.16 -2.72
C MET A 36 17.76 3.95 -2.92
N LYS A 37 18.38 3.08 -2.12
CA LYS A 37 19.81 2.74 -2.23
C LYS A 37 20.16 2.14 -3.60
N LYS A 38 19.22 1.46 -4.24
CA LYS A 38 19.36 0.89 -5.59
C LYS A 38 19.02 1.87 -6.72
N GLY A 39 18.61 3.09 -6.39
CA GLY A 39 18.20 4.08 -7.38
C GLY A 39 16.89 3.74 -8.10
N LEU A 40 16.02 2.92 -7.51
CA LEU A 40 14.69 2.63 -8.09
C LEU A 40 13.62 3.59 -7.57
N ILE A 41 13.86 4.16 -6.38
CA ILE A 41 13.15 5.32 -5.84
C ILE A 41 14.14 6.49 -5.87
N GLN A 42 13.86 7.48 -6.71
CA GLN A 42 14.66 8.69 -6.85
C GLN A 42 13.74 9.89 -7.07
N TRP A 43 14.22 11.09 -6.72
CA TRP A 43 13.54 12.32 -7.06
C TRP A 43 13.65 12.62 -8.56
N VAL A 44 12.53 12.96 -9.16
CA VAL A 44 12.41 13.41 -10.56
C VAL A 44 11.54 14.66 -10.61
N GLU A 45 11.68 15.43 -11.68
CA GLU A 45 10.86 16.61 -11.94
C GLU A 45 10.07 16.45 -13.23
N LYS A 46 8.77 16.77 -13.18
CA LYS A 46 7.90 16.81 -14.37
C LYS A 46 6.94 17.98 -14.22
N ASN A 47 6.85 18.84 -15.24
CA ASN A 47 5.98 20.01 -15.26
C ASN A 47 6.15 20.92 -14.01
N GLY A 48 7.39 21.08 -13.53
CA GLY A 48 7.70 21.91 -12.35
C GLY A 48 7.31 21.29 -11.00
N VAL A 49 6.87 20.03 -10.97
CA VAL A 49 6.56 19.30 -9.73
C VAL A 49 7.62 18.21 -9.52
N THR A 50 8.23 18.22 -8.34
CA THR A 50 9.19 17.20 -7.91
C THR A 50 8.48 16.08 -7.15
N TYR A 51 8.72 14.83 -7.54
CA TYR A 51 8.14 13.65 -6.90
C TYR A 51 9.10 12.47 -7.01
N GLU A 52 8.82 11.39 -6.30
CA GLU A 52 9.65 10.18 -6.33
C GLU A 52 9.21 9.20 -7.44
N THR A 53 10.17 8.50 -8.04
CA THR A 53 9.90 7.25 -8.76
C THR A 53 9.61 6.12 -7.77
N GLY A 54 9.12 4.98 -8.26
CA GLY A 54 8.94 3.81 -7.42
C GLY A 54 8.03 2.76 -8.03
N PRO A 55 7.73 1.70 -7.26
CA PRO A 55 6.84 0.64 -7.71
C PRO A 55 5.42 1.19 -7.82
N ASN A 56 4.54 0.53 -8.56
CA ASN A 56 3.10 0.81 -8.54
C ASN A 56 2.26 -0.46 -8.28
N ALA A 57 2.93 -1.59 -8.05
CA ALA A 57 2.33 -2.82 -7.60
C ALA A 57 3.26 -3.54 -6.61
N ILE A 58 2.68 -4.35 -5.73
CA ILE A 58 3.39 -5.19 -4.78
C ILE A 58 2.91 -6.63 -4.95
N LEU A 59 3.84 -7.54 -5.21
CA LEU A 59 3.58 -8.97 -5.11
C LEU A 59 3.92 -9.41 -3.69
N LEU A 60 2.90 -9.77 -2.93
CA LEU A 60 2.99 -10.15 -1.53
C LEU A 60 3.59 -11.55 -1.38
N SER A 61 4.30 -11.77 -0.28
CA SER A 61 4.72 -13.10 0.17
C SER A 61 3.50 -13.92 0.58
N ASP A 62 3.44 -15.17 0.16
CA ASP A 62 2.40 -16.12 0.60
C ASP A 62 2.49 -16.44 2.09
N LEU A 63 3.69 -16.29 2.67
CA LEU A 63 3.89 -16.41 4.12
C LEU A 63 3.58 -15.08 4.79
N SER A 64 2.86 -15.10 5.92
CA SER A 64 2.62 -13.91 6.74
C SER A 64 3.81 -13.55 7.64
N LEU A 65 4.56 -14.56 8.09
CA LEU A 65 5.72 -14.45 8.98
C LEU A 65 6.89 -15.27 8.44
N GLN A 66 8.10 -14.74 8.58
CA GLN A 66 9.34 -15.46 8.26
C GLN A 66 10.41 -15.11 9.29
N ASN A 67 11.04 -16.13 9.88
CA ASN A 67 12.07 -15.95 10.92
C ASN A 67 11.65 -14.97 12.04
N GLY A 68 10.40 -15.06 12.50
CA GLY A 68 9.86 -14.20 13.56
C GLY A 68 9.51 -12.76 13.15
N HIS A 69 9.64 -12.40 11.88
CA HIS A 69 9.33 -11.07 11.36
C HIS A 69 8.13 -11.13 10.39
N PHE A 70 7.38 -10.03 10.29
CA PHE A 70 6.35 -9.89 9.25
C PHE A 70 6.98 -9.94 7.86
N ALA A 71 6.45 -10.79 7.00
CA ALA A 71 6.93 -10.92 5.62
C ALA A 71 6.41 -9.78 4.72
N ASN A 72 5.22 -9.26 5.04
CA ASN A 72 4.54 -8.22 4.28
C ASN A 72 4.27 -6.99 5.17
N LEU A 73 5.05 -5.94 4.97
CA LEU A 73 4.86 -4.59 5.52
C LEU A 73 4.60 -3.61 4.37
N ALA A 74 3.45 -3.80 3.72
CA ALA A 74 3.07 -3.10 2.49
C ALA A 74 2.70 -1.63 2.71
N GLU A 75 2.40 -1.21 3.95
CA GLU A 75 1.98 0.15 4.28
C GLU A 75 3.01 1.20 3.89
N PHE A 76 4.31 0.93 4.05
CA PHE A 76 5.35 1.91 3.74
C PHE A 76 5.54 2.11 2.22
N PRO A 77 5.67 1.05 1.40
CA PRO A 77 5.62 1.20 -0.05
C PRO A 77 4.31 1.84 -0.53
N VAL A 78 3.15 1.49 0.03
CA VAL A 78 1.87 2.10 -0.35
C VAL A 78 1.86 3.60 -0.06
N LEU A 79 2.28 4.04 1.13
CA LEU A 79 2.34 5.47 1.45
C LEU A 79 3.32 6.21 0.53
N GLN A 80 4.43 5.58 0.17
CA GLN A 80 5.38 6.11 -0.81
C GLN A 80 4.71 6.28 -2.19
N MET A 81 3.98 5.28 -2.67
CA MET A 81 3.21 5.34 -3.92
C MET A 81 2.17 6.46 -3.92
N LEU A 82 1.33 6.49 -2.88
CA LEU A 82 0.23 7.45 -2.79
C LEU A 82 0.74 8.89 -2.71
N TYR A 83 1.69 9.17 -1.81
CA TYR A 83 2.05 10.55 -1.46
C TYR A 83 3.38 11.02 -2.04
N ARG A 84 4.42 10.16 -2.08
CA ARG A 84 5.74 10.57 -2.58
C ARG A 84 5.84 10.48 -4.09
N GLN A 85 5.21 9.48 -4.71
CA GLN A 85 5.03 9.45 -6.15
C GLN A 85 3.82 10.32 -6.59
N GLY A 86 2.93 10.66 -5.65
CA GLY A 86 1.79 11.55 -5.87
C GLY A 86 0.63 10.93 -6.65
N ILE A 87 0.48 9.60 -6.59
CA ILE A 87 -0.60 8.87 -7.29
C ILE A 87 -1.99 9.33 -6.81
N ILE A 88 -2.17 9.62 -5.52
CA ILE A 88 -3.48 10.05 -5.00
C ILE A 88 -3.72 11.56 -5.10
N ILE A 89 -2.67 12.35 -5.35
CA ILE A 89 -2.74 13.80 -5.20
C ILE A 89 -3.50 14.38 -6.40
N PRO A 90 -4.63 15.08 -6.20
CA PRO A 90 -5.39 15.63 -7.31
C PRO A 90 -4.54 16.59 -8.16
N LYS A 91 -4.66 16.47 -9.49
CA LYS A 91 -3.91 17.28 -10.48
C LYS A 91 -2.39 17.10 -10.46
N HIS A 92 -1.86 16.12 -9.73
CA HIS A 92 -0.44 15.79 -9.74
C HIS A 92 -0.04 15.16 -11.08
N PRO A 93 1.14 15.47 -11.66
CA PRO A 93 1.53 14.97 -12.99
C PRO A 93 1.76 13.45 -13.09
N ASN A 94 1.76 12.76 -11.95
CA ASN A 94 1.85 11.31 -11.83
C ASN A 94 0.57 10.66 -11.29
N ASN A 95 -0.51 11.44 -11.11
CA ASN A 95 -1.84 10.90 -10.85
C ASN A 95 -2.50 10.60 -12.19
N THR A 96 -2.47 9.33 -12.62
CA THR A 96 -3.10 8.85 -13.86
C THR A 96 -4.54 8.39 -13.67
N GLY A 97 -5.06 8.43 -12.44
CA GLY A 97 -6.32 7.80 -12.04
C GLY A 97 -6.15 6.34 -11.59
N ASP A 98 -4.99 5.74 -11.83
CA ASP A 98 -4.68 4.38 -11.41
C ASP A 98 -4.37 4.28 -9.92
N LYS A 99 -4.81 3.21 -9.26
CA LYS A 99 -4.46 2.91 -7.87
C LYS A 99 -3.23 2.01 -7.78
N PRO A 100 -2.46 2.01 -6.69
CA PRO A 100 -1.47 0.96 -6.46
C PRO A 100 -2.13 -0.42 -6.29
N ILE A 101 -1.48 -1.48 -6.76
CA ILE A 101 -2.05 -2.84 -6.74
C ILE A 101 -1.36 -3.71 -5.68
N LEU A 102 -2.16 -4.43 -4.89
CA LEU A 102 -1.69 -5.56 -4.06
C LEU A 102 -2.00 -6.88 -4.77
N ILE A 103 -0.97 -7.63 -5.10
CA ILE A 103 -1.03 -8.88 -5.84
C ILE A 103 -0.67 -10.04 -4.90
N GLY A 104 -1.44 -11.12 -4.90
CA GLY A 104 -1.09 -12.32 -4.13
C GLY A 104 -2.27 -13.26 -3.93
N GLN A 105 -2.12 -14.24 -3.04
CA GLN A 105 -3.23 -15.11 -2.63
C GLN A 105 -4.33 -14.32 -1.93
N GLU A 106 -5.58 -14.78 -2.06
CA GLU A 106 -6.77 -14.07 -1.57
C GLU A 106 -6.67 -13.73 -0.08
N GLU A 107 -6.33 -14.71 0.75
CA GLU A 107 -6.20 -14.52 2.19
C GLU A 107 -5.15 -13.46 2.55
N ILE A 108 -4.01 -13.48 1.85
CA ILE A 108 -2.90 -12.55 2.09
C ILE A 108 -3.28 -11.13 1.65
N VAL A 109 -3.87 -10.98 0.47
CA VAL A 109 -4.31 -9.68 -0.04
C VAL A 109 -5.38 -9.09 0.87
N ARG A 110 -6.42 -9.86 1.23
CA ARG A 110 -7.48 -9.41 2.16
C ARG A 110 -6.93 -9.07 3.54
N SER A 111 -5.98 -9.86 4.06
CA SER A 111 -5.31 -9.56 5.33
C SER A 111 -4.54 -8.24 5.27
N GLN A 112 -3.82 -7.96 4.18
CA GLN A 112 -3.08 -6.70 4.02
C GLN A 112 -4.01 -5.49 3.83
N MET A 113 -5.09 -5.64 3.04
CA MET A 113 -6.12 -4.60 2.88
C MET A 113 -6.75 -4.23 4.24
N ASN A 114 -7.06 -5.24 5.06
CA ASN A 114 -7.58 -5.06 6.41
C ASN A 114 -6.54 -4.47 7.37
N TYR A 115 -5.28 -4.92 7.31
CA TYR A 115 -4.21 -4.36 8.12
C TYR A 115 -4.00 -2.87 7.83
N ILE A 116 -4.00 -2.47 6.55
CA ILE A 116 -3.91 -1.05 6.14
C ILE A 116 -5.14 -0.26 6.59
N TYR A 117 -6.35 -0.82 6.42
CA TYR A 117 -7.59 -0.20 6.90
C TYR A 117 -7.54 0.09 8.41
N ARG A 118 -7.14 -0.91 9.19
CA ARG A 118 -6.99 -0.83 10.65
C ARG A 118 -5.82 0.06 11.05
N GLY A 119 -4.72 0.08 10.31
CA GLY A 119 -3.60 0.98 10.56
C GLY A 119 -3.97 2.44 10.33
N ASN A 120 -4.78 2.72 9.31
CA ASN A 120 -5.23 4.08 8.99
C ASN A 120 -6.26 4.61 10.00
N TYR A 121 -7.18 3.75 10.44
CA TYR A 121 -8.32 4.19 11.25
C TYR A 121 -8.23 3.73 12.72
N GLY A 122 -7.73 2.55 13.02
CA GLY A 122 -7.81 1.93 14.35
C GLY A 122 -9.18 1.31 14.61
N LEU A 123 -9.80 1.63 15.75
CA LEU A 123 -11.16 1.18 16.10
C LEU A 123 -12.18 1.99 15.29
N ILE A 124 -13.00 1.33 14.47
CA ILE A 124 -13.79 1.97 13.41
C ILE A 124 -15.24 2.28 13.80
N SER A 125 -15.68 1.82 14.95
CA SER A 125 -17.04 2.05 15.44
C SER A 125 -17.04 2.37 16.93
N GLN A 126 -18.12 3.01 17.38
CA GLN A 126 -18.34 3.24 18.80
C GLN A 126 -18.38 1.91 19.57
N GLN A 127 -19.00 0.87 19.02
CA GLN A 127 -19.07 -0.44 19.68
C GLN A 127 -17.67 -1.04 19.91
N GLU A 128 -16.75 -0.87 18.96
CA GLU A 128 -15.37 -1.33 19.14
C GLU A 128 -14.62 -0.53 20.21
N ILE A 129 -14.88 0.78 20.30
CA ILE A 129 -14.29 1.64 21.36
C ILE A 129 -14.83 1.23 22.73
N GLU A 130 -16.13 0.99 22.86
CA GLU A 130 -16.76 0.52 24.09
C GLU A 130 -16.25 -0.86 24.50
N ALA A 131 -16.06 -1.77 23.55
CA ALA A 131 -15.51 -3.10 23.80
C ALA A 131 -14.06 -3.07 24.33
N ALA A 132 -13.33 -1.97 24.10
CA ALA A 132 -12.00 -1.73 24.69
C ALA A 132 -12.07 -1.23 26.15
N GLY A 133 -13.26 -1.16 26.76
CA GLY A 133 -13.47 -0.73 28.14
C GLY A 133 -13.75 0.76 28.32
N ILE A 134 -14.04 1.48 27.23
CA ILE A 134 -14.35 2.92 27.27
C ILE A 134 -15.86 3.12 27.52
N SER A 135 -16.22 4.09 28.35
CA SER A 135 -17.62 4.38 28.63
C SER A 135 -18.34 4.94 27.38
N PRO A 136 -19.65 4.70 27.22
CA PRO A 136 -20.39 5.13 26.02
C PRO A 136 -20.26 6.63 25.70
N ASN A 137 -20.30 7.49 26.74
CA ASN A 137 -20.18 8.94 26.56
C ASN A 137 -18.81 9.36 25.99
N ILE A 138 -17.73 8.70 26.44
CA ILE A 138 -16.38 8.98 25.93
C ILE A 138 -16.21 8.37 24.53
N ALA A 139 -16.76 7.18 24.31
CA ALA A 139 -16.71 6.49 23.02
C ALA A 139 -17.39 7.30 21.90
N ASP A 140 -18.55 7.90 22.19
CA ASP A 140 -19.24 8.82 21.27
C ASP A 140 -18.37 10.04 20.92
N GLU A 141 -17.75 10.68 21.93
CA GLU A 141 -16.88 11.84 21.69
C GLU A 141 -15.64 11.47 20.87
N MET A 142 -15.00 10.33 21.15
CA MET A 142 -13.89 9.80 20.37
C MET A 142 -14.31 9.53 18.92
N MET A 143 -15.46 8.89 18.72
CA MET A 143 -15.97 8.58 17.39
C MET A 143 -16.27 9.85 16.59
N ARG A 144 -16.87 10.87 17.24
CA ARG A 144 -17.12 12.20 16.66
C ARG A 144 -15.83 12.88 16.20
N LEU A 145 -14.78 12.88 17.04
CA LEU A 145 -13.47 13.45 16.69
C LEU A 145 -12.84 12.70 15.53
N LYS A 146 -12.86 11.37 15.59
CA LYS A 146 -12.28 10.50 14.57
C LYS A 146 -12.94 10.69 13.20
N LEU A 147 -14.27 10.83 13.15
CA LEU A 147 -14.99 11.16 11.91
C LEU A 147 -14.58 12.53 11.35
N ARG A 148 -14.34 13.53 12.20
CA ARG A 148 -13.84 14.84 11.72
C ARG A 148 -12.47 14.72 11.04
N PHE A 149 -11.54 13.96 11.61
CA PHE A 149 -10.24 13.69 10.97
C PHE A 149 -10.36 12.83 9.72
N ALA A 150 -11.37 11.98 9.65
CA ALA A 150 -11.70 11.18 8.46
C ALA A 150 -12.58 11.93 7.45
N PHE A 151 -12.71 13.26 7.54
CA PHE A 151 -13.53 14.08 6.64
C PHE A 151 -14.99 13.60 6.53
N GLY A 152 -15.55 13.16 7.65
CA GLY A 152 -16.94 12.77 7.80
C GLY A 152 -17.23 11.28 7.57
N SER A 153 -16.31 10.49 7.02
CA SER A 153 -16.55 9.06 6.78
C SER A 153 -15.28 8.23 6.85
N ILE A 154 -15.40 7.02 7.42
CA ILE A 154 -14.36 6.00 7.32
C ILE A 154 -14.56 5.28 5.99
N ARG A 155 -13.53 5.31 5.14
CA ARG A 155 -13.61 4.80 3.77
C ARG A 155 -12.88 3.47 3.61
N PRO A 156 -13.37 2.58 2.73
CA PRO A 156 -12.73 1.29 2.47
C PRO A 156 -11.32 1.48 1.88
N THR A 157 -10.42 0.51 2.11
CA THR A 157 -9.05 0.55 1.55
C THR A 157 -9.07 0.52 0.02
N GLU A 158 -10.11 -0.05 -0.57
CA GLU A 158 -10.40 -0.13 -2.00
C GLU A 158 -10.52 1.26 -2.66
N ASP A 159 -10.78 2.32 -1.90
CA ASP A 159 -10.73 3.69 -2.42
C ASP A 159 -9.28 4.12 -2.74
N LEU A 160 -8.29 3.51 -2.09
CA LEU A 160 -6.87 3.83 -2.19
C LEU A 160 -6.07 2.81 -3.01
N LEU A 161 -6.45 1.53 -2.92
CA LEU A 161 -5.71 0.40 -3.47
C LEU A 161 -6.61 -0.49 -4.33
N GLU A 162 -5.99 -1.20 -5.26
CA GLU A 162 -6.61 -2.25 -6.05
C GLU A 162 -6.10 -3.62 -5.56
N ASP A 163 -7.00 -4.59 -5.39
CA ASP A 163 -6.63 -5.97 -5.12
C ASP A 163 -6.56 -6.80 -6.41
N CYS A 164 -5.50 -7.61 -6.53
CA CYS A 164 -5.32 -8.58 -7.62
C CYS A 164 -5.04 -9.95 -7.01
N VAL A 165 -6.10 -10.73 -6.83
CA VAL A 165 -6.02 -12.08 -6.28
C VAL A 165 -5.55 -13.05 -7.35
N VAL A 166 -4.42 -13.73 -7.13
CA VAL A 166 -3.86 -14.73 -8.05
C VAL A 166 -4.12 -16.15 -7.52
N ARG A 167 -4.49 -17.06 -8.44
CA ARG A 167 -4.74 -18.49 -8.18
C ARG A 167 -3.98 -19.32 -9.25
N ASP A 168 -4.54 -20.42 -9.70
CA ASP A 168 -3.89 -21.34 -10.65
C ASP A 168 -3.91 -20.86 -12.11
N GLN A 169 -4.80 -19.92 -12.45
CA GLN A 169 -4.93 -19.39 -13.80
C GLN A 169 -4.20 -18.06 -13.94
N ALA A 170 -3.66 -17.80 -15.13
CA ALA A 170 -3.12 -16.49 -15.47
C ALA A 170 -4.22 -15.43 -15.41
N ILE A 171 -3.90 -14.30 -14.81
CA ILE A 171 -4.80 -13.16 -14.65
C ILE A 171 -4.13 -11.96 -15.31
N GLU A 172 -4.92 -11.19 -16.04
CA GLU A 172 -4.46 -9.95 -16.65
C GLU A 172 -4.23 -8.89 -15.56
N ILE A 173 -3.03 -8.29 -15.58
CA ILE A 173 -2.64 -7.23 -14.65
C ILE A 173 -2.47 -5.97 -15.48
N ARG A 174 -3.59 -5.27 -15.70
CA ARG A 174 -3.74 -4.11 -16.58
C ARG A 174 -3.48 -4.36 -18.07
#